data_AF-A0A9E6XVS4-F1
#
_entry.id   AF-A0A9E6XVS4-F1
#
_cell.length_a   1.000
_cell.length_b   1.000
_cell.length_c   1.000
_cell.angle_alpha   90.00
_cell.angle_beta   90.00
_cell.angle_gamma   90.00
#
_symmetry.space_group_name_H-M   'P 1'
#
loop_
_entity.id
_entity.type
_entity.pdbx_description
1 polymer ?
#
loop_
_entity_poly.entity_id
_entity_poly.type
_entity_poly.pdbx_seq_one_letter_code
_entity_poly.pdbx_strand_id
1 'polypeptide(L)'
;MSTALSLLDLIERPSILDVDRDGRAGVRVYERDGGRESSPGCEHDRVRRPEIGRERSDRGDRAVPAVGGAPTLDDLLTGIWQTIASDQTATCPLCQGALEPRYSAGSVPVGGRCTSCGTELS
;
A
#
# COMPACT_ATOMS: atom_id res chain seq x y z
N MET A 1 30.07 24.95 23.32
CA MET A 1 30.98 24.09 22.53
C MET A 1 31.02 22.72 23.19
N SER A 2 31.10 21.66 22.38
CA SER A 2 31.18 20.23 22.74
C SER A 2 29.85 19.47 22.87
N THR A 3 29.29 19.18 21.70
CA THR A 3 28.54 17.98 21.36
C THR A 3 29.35 16.72 21.68
N ALA A 4 28.89 15.88 22.59
CA ALA A 4 29.36 14.50 22.74
C ALA A 4 28.35 13.56 22.06
N LEU A 5 28.54 13.34 20.75
CA LEU A 5 27.92 12.24 20.02
C LEU A 5 28.60 10.94 20.47
N SER A 6 27.91 10.13 21.28
CA SER A 6 28.33 8.76 21.55
C SER A 6 28.02 7.92 20.30
N LEU A 7 29.06 7.69 19.50
CA LEU A 7 29.04 7.04 18.18
C LEU A 7 29.57 5.59 18.25
N LEU A 8 29.40 4.90 19.39
CA LEU A 8 30.07 3.61 19.67
C LEU A 8 29.17 2.51 20.25
N ASP A 9 27.86 2.52 19.97
CA ASP A 9 26.94 1.40 20.30
C ASP A 9 26.35 0.73 19.04
N LEU A 10 26.97 0.92 17.88
CA LEU A 10 26.49 0.45 16.58
C LEU A 10 27.25 -0.78 16.02
N ILE A 11 27.89 -1.58 16.87
CA ILE A 11 28.65 -2.77 16.44
C ILE A 11 28.38 -3.97 17.35
N GLU A 12 27.11 -4.36 17.46
CA GLU A 12 26.79 -5.78 17.68
C GLU A 12 25.51 -6.13 16.91
N ARG A 13 25.64 -6.06 15.58
CA ARG A 13 24.69 -6.69 14.65
C ARG A 13 24.95 -8.20 14.70
N PRO A 14 24.06 -9.05 15.21
CA PRO A 14 24.00 -10.41 14.70
C PRO A 14 23.61 -10.33 13.22
N SER A 15 24.56 -10.76 12.39
CA SER A 15 24.52 -10.81 10.94
C SER A 15 23.29 -11.55 10.43
N ILE A 16 22.44 -10.89 9.64
CA ILE A 16 21.20 -11.44 9.06
C ILE A 16 21.46 -12.35 7.84
N LEU A 17 22.64 -12.97 7.74
CA LEU A 17 22.98 -13.89 6.67
C LEU A 17 22.63 -15.32 7.08
N ASP A 18 21.34 -15.67 7.05
CA ASP A 18 20.95 -17.03 6.71
C ASP A 18 21.16 -17.19 5.20
N VAL A 19 22.35 -17.67 4.85
CA VAL A 19 22.69 -18.15 3.53
C VAL A 19 22.03 -19.52 3.37
N ASP A 20 21.04 -19.60 2.49
CA ASP A 20 20.45 -20.87 2.06
C ASP A 20 21.56 -21.82 1.55
N ARG A 21 21.58 -23.05 2.07
CA ARG A 21 22.68 -24.02 1.89
C ARG A 21 22.80 -24.57 0.46
N ASP A 22 21.90 -24.18 -0.46
CA ASP A 22 21.86 -24.68 -1.84
C ASP A 22 22.29 -23.67 -2.92
N GLY A 23 22.70 -22.44 -2.57
CA GLY A 23 23.50 -21.57 -3.45
C GLY A 23 22.97 -21.33 -4.88
N ARG A 24 21.66 -21.42 -5.14
CA ARG A 24 21.08 -21.18 -6.47
C ARG A 24 20.00 -20.10 -6.41
N ALA A 25 20.37 -18.89 -6.83
CA ALA A 25 19.44 -17.83 -7.19
C ALA A 25 18.57 -18.32 -8.37
N GLY A 26 17.35 -18.77 -8.08
CA GLY A 26 16.36 -19.10 -9.10
C GLY A 26 15.75 -17.85 -9.70
N VAL A 27 16.36 -17.33 -10.76
CA VAL A 27 15.72 -16.32 -11.63
C VAL A 27 14.57 -17.01 -12.36
N ARG A 28 13.32 -16.60 -12.12
CA ARG A 28 12.19 -17.00 -12.96
C ARG A 28 12.25 -16.20 -14.26
N VAL A 29 12.84 -16.80 -15.29
CA VAL A 29 12.70 -16.34 -16.68
C VAL A 29 11.40 -16.93 -17.21
N TYR A 30 10.43 -16.08 -17.54
CA TYR A 30 9.31 -16.47 -18.40
C TYR A 30 9.82 -16.41 -19.85
N GLU A 31 9.85 -17.56 -20.53
CA GLU A 31 10.17 -17.61 -21.95
C GLU A 31 9.10 -16.84 -22.74
N ARG A 32 9.56 -15.80 -23.43
CA ARG A 32 8.79 -15.03 -24.39
C ARG A 32 8.89 -15.78 -25.72
N ASP A 33 7.93 -16.66 -25.99
CA ASP A 33 7.75 -17.21 -27.32
C ASP A 33 7.16 -16.15 -28.26
N GLY A 34 8.05 -15.57 -29.06
CA GLY A 34 7.70 -14.80 -30.24
C GLY A 34 7.43 -15.72 -31.41
N GLY A 35 6.18 -16.14 -31.57
CA GLY A 35 5.67 -16.75 -32.80
C GLY A 35 5.05 -15.68 -33.71
N ARG A 36 5.82 -15.15 -34.66
CA ARG A 36 5.31 -14.41 -35.83
C ARG A 36 4.95 -15.46 -36.87
N GLU A 37 3.66 -15.77 -37.00
CA GLU A 37 3.15 -16.59 -38.10
C GLU A 37 2.03 -15.84 -38.84
N SER A 38 2.24 -15.77 -40.14
CA SER A 38 1.52 -14.99 -41.14
C SER A 38 0.02 -15.29 -41.19
N SER A 39 -0.77 -14.23 -41.33
CA SER A 39 -2.16 -14.32 -41.78
C SER A 39 -2.25 -14.90 -43.20
N PRO A 40 -3.25 -15.75 -43.44
CA PRO A 40 -4.15 -15.45 -44.54
C PRO A 40 -5.62 -15.63 -44.13
N GLY A 41 -6.39 -14.55 -44.32
CA GLY A 41 -7.82 -14.59 -44.62
C GLY A 41 -8.76 -15.14 -43.54
N CYS A 42 -9.17 -14.29 -42.61
CA CYS A 42 -10.53 -14.36 -42.08
C CYS A 42 -11.31 -13.16 -42.62
N GLU A 43 -12.21 -13.49 -43.55
CA GLU A 43 -13.22 -12.62 -44.13
C GLU A 43 -13.94 -11.86 -43.02
N HIS A 44 -13.79 -10.53 -43.04
CA HIS A 44 -14.46 -9.63 -42.11
C HIS A 44 -15.93 -9.55 -42.54
N ASP A 45 -16.72 -10.51 -42.07
CA ASP A 45 -18.16 -10.52 -42.21
C ASP A 45 -18.73 -9.18 -41.71
N ARG A 46 -19.43 -8.48 -42.60
CA ARG A 46 -20.03 -7.18 -42.34
C ARG A 46 -21.29 -7.35 -41.50
N VAL A 47 -21.13 -7.66 -40.22
CA VAL A 47 -22.24 -7.50 -39.28
C VAL A 47 -22.35 -6.01 -38.96
N ARG A 48 -23.42 -5.41 -39.51
CA ARG A 48 -23.89 -4.06 -39.20
C ARG A 48 -23.83 -3.82 -37.69
N ARG A 49 -23.07 -2.81 -37.28
CA ARG A 49 -23.11 -2.25 -35.92
C ARG A 49 -24.53 -1.77 -35.65
N PRO A 50 -25.29 -2.32 -34.69
CA PRO A 50 -26.44 -1.61 -34.17
C PRO A 50 -25.89 -0.40 -33.41
N GLU A 51 -26.39 0.77 -33.78
CA GLU A 51 -26.17 2.01 -33.05
C GLU A 51 -26.77 1.90 -31.64
N ILE A 52 -25.92 1.48 -30.70
CA ILE A 52 -26.15 1.61 -29.26
C ILE A 52 -26.41 3.09 -28.96
N GLY A 53 -27.68 3.36 -28.68
CA GLY A 53 -28.19 4.68 -28.32
C GLY A 53 -27.39 5.28 -27.19
N ARG A 54 -27.15 6.58 -27.29
CA ARG A 54 -26.70 7.40 -26.17
C ARG A 54 -27.82 7.44 -25.14
N GLU A 55 -27.87 6.46 -24.26
CA GLU A 55 -28.59 6.60 -22.99
C GLU A 55 -27.77 7.56 -22.12
N ARG A 56 -28.15 8.83 -22.23
CA ARG A 56 -27.88 9.87 -21.27
C ARG A 56 -28.23 9.30 -19.91
N SER A 57 -27.21 8.87 -19.17
CA SER A 57 -27.36 8.44 -17.79
C SER A 57 -27.66 9.69 -16.97
N ASP A 58 -28.94 10.05 -16.93
CA ASP A 58 -29.58 10.78 -15.84
C ASP A 58 -29.52 9.89 -14.57
N ARG A 59 -28.31 9.53 -14.16
CA ARG A 59 -28.04 9.03 -12.82
C ARG A 59 -28.17 10.27 -11.95
N GLY A 60 -29.40 10.51 -11.53
CA GLY A 60 -29.74 11.54 -10.59
C GLY A 60 -28.67 11.59 -9.52
N ASP A 61 -28.05 12.76 -9.44
CA ASP A 61 -27.42 13.31 -8.25
C ASP A 61 -28.49 13.28 -7.15
N ARG A 62 -28.73 12.10 -6.59
CA ARG A 62 -29.39 12.00 -5.30
C ARG A 62 -28.28 12.34 -4.32
N ALA A 63 -28.04 13.64 -4.17
CA ALA A 63 -27.37 14.19 -3.01
C ALA A 63 -28.04 13.56 -1.79
N VAL A 64 -27.40 12.53 -1.25
CA VAL A 64 -27.77 11.98 0.05
C VAL A 64 -27.42 13.11 1.00
N PRO A 65 -28.39 13.73 1.69
CA PRO A 65 -28.05 14.70 2.71
C PRO A 65 -27.13 13.98 3.68
N ALA A 66 -25.90 14.49 3.84
CA ALA A 66 -24.97 14.00 4.84
C ALA A 66 -25.57 14.30 6.22
N VAL A 67 -26.50 13.45 6.65
CA VAL A 67 -26.87 13.32 8.06
C VAL A 67 -25.56 13.01 8.74
N GLY A 68 -25.10 13.90 9.64
CA GLY A 68 -23.83 13.76 10.35
C GLY A 68 -23.74 12.39 11.00
N GLY A 69 -23.18 11.44 10.28
CA GLY A 69 -22.99 10.06 10.68
C GLY A 69 -21.68 9.95 11.43
N ALA A 70 -21.60 8.97 12.33
CA ALA A 70 -20.32 8.60 12.90
C ALA A 70 -19.34 8.26 11.74
N PRO A 71 -18.06 8.66 11.85
CA PRO A 71 -17.06 8.34 10.83
C PRO A 71 -17.03 6.82 10.64
N THR A 72 -16.86 6.39 9.39
CA THR A 72 -16.67 4.98 9.11
C THR A 72 -15.35 4.51 9.73
N LEU A 73 -15.18 3.19 9.88
CA LEU A 73 -13.89 2.64 10.29
C LEU A 73 -12.77 3.06 9.31
N ASP A 74 -13.09 3.13 8.02
CA ASP A 74 -12.12 3.55 7.00
C ASP A 74 -11.71 5.02 7.17
N ASP A 75 -12.67 5.92 7.47
CA ASP A 75 -12.36 7.32 7.77
C ASP A 75 -11.45 7.43 9.01
N LEU A 76 -11.72 6.65 10.05
CA LEU A 76 -10.90 6.60 11.26
C LEU A 76 -9.48 6.09 10.97
N LEU A 77 -9.36 4.97 10.26
CA LEU A 77 -8.06 4.39 9.93
C LEU A 77 -7.27 5.29 8.98
N THR A 78 -7.93 5.89 8.00
CA THR A 78 -7.33 6.85 7.07
C THR A 78 -6.81 8.08 7.82
N GLY A 79 -7.58 8.61 8.78
CA GLY A 79 -7.13 9.71 9.62
C GLY A 79 -5.89 9.35 10.45
N ILE A 80 -5.89 8.18 11.10
CA ILE A 80 -4.73 7.67 11.85
C ILE A 80 -3.51 7.52 10.94
N TRP A 81 -3.69 6.97 9.74
CA TRP A 81 -2.63 6.82 8.74
C TRP A 81 -2.04 8.15 8.30
N GLN A 82 -2.88 9.16 8.07
CA GLN A 82 -2.40 10.50 7.72
C GLN A 82 -1.57 11.12 8.83
N THR A 83 -1.99 10.96 10.09
CA THR A 83 -1.21 11.43 11.26
C THR A 83 0.15 10.75 11.31
N ILE A 84 0.20 9.42 11.20
CA ILE A 84 1.47 8.68 11.23
C ILE A 84 2.36 9.04 10.03
N ALA A 85 1.79 9.10 8.82
CA ALA A 85 2.54 9.46 7.61
C ALA A 85 3.11 10.89 7.68
N SER A 86 2.51 11.75 8.49
CA SER A 86 3.01 13.10 8.79
C SER A 86 4.05 13.13 9.91
N ASP A 87 4.60 11.97 10.30
CA ASP A 87 5.54 11.82 11.41
C ASP A 87 4.98 12.34 12.75
N GLN A 88 3.73 11.98 13.05
CA GLN A 88 3.06 12.36 14.28
C GLN A 88 2.52 11.13 15.02
N THR A 89 2.47 11.22 16.34
CA THR A 89 1.84 10.21 17.19
C THR A 89 0.33 10.29 17.06
N ALA A 90 -0.31 9.15 16.81
CA ALA A 90 -1.76 9.02 16.72
C ALA A 90 -2.35 8.35 17.98
N THR A 91 -3.68 8.35 18.09
CA THR A 91 -4.39 7.60 19.12
C THR A 91 -4.69 6.19 18.63
N CYS A 92 -4.37 5.18 19.43
CA CYS A 92 -4.66 3.78 19.11
C CYS A 92 -6.17 3.53 19.08
N PRO A 93 -6.73 2.98 17.99
CA PRO A 93 -8.18 2.78 17.88
C PRO A 93 -8.71 1.69 18.84
N LEU A 94 -7.83 0.82 19.37
CA LEU A 94 -8.23 -0.28 20.26
C LEU A 94 -8.18 0.08 21.75
N CYS A 95 -7.09 0.71 22.20
CA CYS A 95 -6.87 1.00 23.62
C CYS A 95 -6.85 2.50 23.95
N GLN A 96 -6.97 3.37 22.95
CA GLN A 96 -6.86 4.83 23.08
C GLN A 96 -5.49 5.32 23.59
N GLY A 97 -4.48 4.45 23.65
CA GLY A 97 -3.10 4.80 23.99
C GLY A 97 -2.32 5.43 22.83
N ALA A 98 -1.07 5.81 23.07
CA ALA A 98 -0.21 6.40 22.04
C ALA A 98 0.19 5.36 20.98
N LEU A 99 0.06 5.73 19.71
CA LEU A 99 0.45 4.96 18.53
C LEU A 99 1.60 5.71 17.85
N GLU A 100 2.83 5.23 18.04
CA GLU A 100 4.03 5.89 17.55
C GLU A 100 4.39 5.45 16.12
N PRO A 101 4.88 6.35 15.25
CA PRO A 101 5.38 5.99 13.92
C PRO A 101 6.51 4.96 13.98
N ARG A 102 6.46 3.98 13.07
CA ARG A 102 7.51 2.97 12.88
C ARG A 102 8.15 3.16 11.52
N TYR A 103 9.48 3.12 11.49
CA TYR A 103 10.28 3.29 10.26
C TYR A 103 10.91 1.98 9.85
N SER A 104 11.18 1.85 8.55
CA SER A 104 12.03 0.79 8.00
C SER A 104 13.37 1.40 7.53
N ALA A 105 13.96 0.88 6.45
CA ALA A 105 15.25 1.35 5.93
C ALA A 105 15.25 2.80 5.36
N GLY A 106 14.14 3.55 5.49
CA GLY A 106 13.99 4.91 4.98
C GLY A 106 13.47 5.89 6.03
N SER A 107 13.37 7.17 5.66
CA SER A 107 12.93 8.26 6.53
C SER A 107 11.41 8.47 6.59
N VAL A 108 10.63 7.61 5.90
CA VAL A 108 9.17 7.69 5.88
C VAL A 108 8.61 6.61 6.80
N PRO A 109 7.65 6.93 7.67
CA PRO A 109 6.94 5.95 8.47
C PRO A 109 6.30 4.88 7.56
N VAL A 110 6.50 3.60 7.90
CA VAL A 110 5.89 2.45 7.22
C VAL A 110 4.69 1.89 7.98
N GLY A 111 4.33 2.51 9.10
CA GLY A 111 3.29 2.03 10.00
C GLY A 111 3.37 2.69 11.37
N GLY A 112 2.55 2.21 12.30
CA GLY A 112 2.60 2.63 13.70
C GLY A 112 2.48 1.46 14.67
N ARG A 113 3.05 1.61 15.87
CA ARG A 113 2.97 0.62 16.95
C ARG A 113 2.52 1.26 18.24
N CYS A 114 1.52 0.65 18.89
CA CYS A 114 0.98 1.18 20.12
C CYS A 114 1.88 0.80 21.29
N THR A 115 2.27 1.79 22.09
CA THR A 115 3.15 1.57 23.26
C THR A 115 2.42 0.90 24.42
N SER A 116 1.08 1.03 24.49
CA SER A 116 0.27 0.45 25.56
C SER A 116 -0.18 -0.99 25.30
N CYS A 117 -0.76 -1.27 24.13
CA CYS A 117 -1.34 -2.59 23.82
C CYS A 117 -0.58 -3.37 22.74
N GLY A 118 0.48 -2.80 22.16
CA GLY A 118 1.30 -3.45 21.14
C GLY A 118 0.63 -3.61 19.76
N THR A 119 -0.57 -3.04 19.56
CA THR A 119 -1.25 -3.06 18.25
C THR A 119 -0.39 -2.41 17.19
N GLU A 120 -0.29 -3.07 16.03
CA GLU A 120 0.43 -2.57 14.87
C GLU A 120 -0.55 -2.15 13.76
N LEU A 121 -0.18 -1.10 13.05
CA LEU A 121 -0.87 -0.60 11.85
C LEU A 121 0.17 -0.54 10.72
N SER A 122 -0.05 -1.26 9.61
CA SER A 122 0.89 -1.43 8.49
C SER A 122 0.18 -1.48 7.15
#